data_AF-A0A8J2Z8L7-F1
#
_entry.id   AF-A0A8J2Z8L7-F1
#
_cell.length_a   1.000
_cell.length_b   1.000
_cell.length_c   1.000
_cell.angle_alpha   90.00
_cell.angle_beta   90.00
_cell.angle_gamma   90.00
#
_symmetry.space_group_name_H-M   'P 1'
#
loop_
_entity.id
_entity.type
_entity.pdbx_description
1 polymer ?
#
loop_
_entity_poly.entity_id
_entity_poly.type
_entity_poly.pdbx_seq_one_letter_code
_entity_poly.pdbx_strand_id
1 'polypeptide(L)'
;MVRDIRERSGRRRGRRADRQEGGARLPSGRRCAGRGPGPDGAGPTPCAAWRAPRIPADLARPWVVAAALALLGLAGCAGPPPAEPPLSYPPSVRERMLRIAVSEWIEWGRQRADAAAPDEAGKETAGDGAAMRSAESAPLHFPRLVAYWRAVPEDEGAVARNRERYRAALAAERGLLLPAGGAAAPPRSDPSRPWAEPPWSAAFISFVMRTAGVDRREFPPAAAHATYIDALIADAEAFPALAPFLPHAPEAYAPRPGDLVCADRSPSPLRHWRDRAGDQGRFRPMHCDIVVGAAPGAVEAIGGNVRDAVTLTRFPTDARGVLLPRPPGAPVWFAVFENRLGRLPPWGPDRPAAVAGHDRPAAPLPTGSPAS
;
A
#
# COMPACT_ATOMS: atom_id res chain seq x y z
N MET A 1 -15.10 71.57 -16.02
CA MET A 1 -16.10 70.83 -15.20
C MET A 1 -15.33 69.72 -14.47
N VAL A 2 -14.61 70.01 -13.37
CA VAL A 2 -15.09 70.11 -11.96
C VAL A 2 -15.71 68.76 -11.53
N ARG A 3 -15.24 68.01 -10.52
CA ARG A 3 -14.15 68.13 -9.54
C ARG A 3 -13.90 66.75 -8.90
N ASP A 4 -12.64 66.51 -8.59
CA ASP A 4 -12.05 65.62 -7.58
C ASP A 4 -12.52 65.98 -6.14
N ILE A 5 -12.80 65.00 -5.26
CA ILE A 5 -12.73 65.17 -3.78
C ILE A 5 -12.32 63.85 -3.09
N ARG A 6 -11.12 63.91 -2.51
CA ARG A 6 -10.53 63.12 -1.42
C ARG A 6 -11.19 63.36 -0.04
N GLU A 7 -10.99 62.37 0.85
CA GLU A 7 -10.77 62.51 2.32
C GLU A 7 -11.95 62.92 3.23
N ARG A 8 -12.28 62.11 4.27
CA ARG A 8 -11.62 62.08 5.60
C ARG A 8 -12.39 61.28 6.67
N SER A 9 -11.61 60.45 7.38
CA SER A 9 -11.59 60.12 8.83
C SER A 9 -12.79 60.41 9.76
N GLY A 10 -13.12 59.42 10.59
CA GLY A 10 -13.82 59.62 11.87
C GLY A 10 -13.76 58.40 12.81
N ARG A 11 -12.86 58.42 13.81
CA ARG A 11 -12.74 57.47 14.94
C ARG A 11 -13.90 57.62 15.95
N ARG A 12 -14.41 56.50 16.51
CA ARG A 12 -14.84 56.33 17.93
C ARG A 12 -14.81 54.81 18.26
N ARG A 13 -13.86 54.26 19.03
CA ARG A 13 -13.73 54.11 20.52
C ARG A 13 -14.92 53.50 21.27
N GLY A 14 -14.65 52.36 21.92
CA GLY A 14 -15.36 51.79 23.08
C GLY A 14 -15.84 50.35 22.81
N ARG A 15 -15.62 49.31 23.63
CA ARG A 15 -15.05 49.15 24.97
C ARG A 15 -14.54 47.69 25.13
N ARG A 16 -13.58 47.52 26.04
CA ARG A 16 -13.10 46.25 26.60
C ARG A 16 -14.21 45.53 27.38
N ALA A 17 -14.18 44.19 27.39
CA ALA A 17 -14.60 43.38 28.51
C ALA A 17 -13.74 42.09 28.56
N ASP A 18 -13.33 41.75 29.78
CA ASP A 18 -12.28 40.81 30.15
C ASP A 18 -12.50 39.35 29.73
N ARG A 19 -11.37 38.69 29.42
CA ARG A 19 -11.24 37.23 29.39
C ARG A 19 -10.80 36.77 30.78
N GLN A 20 -11.65 36.02 31.45
CA GLN A 20 -11.33 35.33 32.71
C GLN A 20 -11.19 33.83 32.44
N GLU A 21 -10.15 33.25 33.04
CA GLU A 21 -9.77 31.83 33.01
C GLU A 21 -10.83 30.93 33.68
N GLY A 22 -10.88 29.65 33.29
CA GLY A 22 -11.56 28.64 34.11
C GLY A 22 -11.95 27.34 33.40
N GLY A 23 -11.22 26.26 33.71
CA GLY A 23 -11.82 24.99 34.10
C GLY A 23 -12.26 24.01 33.01
N ALA A 24 -11.47 22.96 32.84
CA ALA A 24 -11.87 21.73 32.14
C ALA A 24 -13.14 21.11 32.76
N ARG A 25 -14.17 20.86 31.94
CA ARG A 25 -15.32 20.02 32.27
C ARG A 25 -15.35 18.80 31.33
N LEU A 26 -15.30 17.62 31.93
CA LEU A 26 -15.53 16.32 31.28
C LEU A 26 -16.98 16.24 30.76
N PRO A 27 -17.25 15.62 29.60
CA PRO A 27 -18.61 15.46 29.11
C PRO A 27 -19.33 14.32 29.84
N SER A 28 -20.47 14.67 30.45
CA SER A 28 -21.44 13.76 31.03
C SER A 28 -22.31 13.09 29.96
N GLY A 29 -22.53 11.79 30.14
CA GLY A 29 -23.81 11.09 29.91
C GLY A 29 -24.45 11.11 28.52
N ARG A 30 -24.35 9.97 27.82
CA ARG A 30 -25.10 9.62 26.60
C ARG A 30 -26.62 9.69 26.82
N ARG A 31 -27.35 10.29 25.86
CA ARG A 31 -28.81 10.11 25.67
C ARG A 31 -29.05 8.92 24.75
N CYS A 32 -29.81 7.92 25.20
CA CYS A 32 -30.39 6.90 24.31
C CYS A 32 -31.78 7.35 23.86
N ALA A 33 -32.02 7.35 22.55
CA ALA A 33 -33.30 7.62 21.92
C ALA A 33 -34.20 6.37 22.00
N GLY A 34 -35.49 6.58 22.30
CA GLY A 34 -36.49 5.52 22.40
C GLY A 34 -37.05 5.07 21.05
N ARG A 35 -37.40 3.77 20.96
CA ARG A 35 -38.42 3.22 20.05
C ARG A 35 -39.47 2.48 20.89
N GLY A 36 -40.72 2.58 20.45
CA GLY A 36 -41.95 2.19 21.17
C GLY A 36 -42.18 0.68 21.37
N PRO A 37 -43.29 0.32 22.04
CA PRO A 37 -43.49 -1.02 22.61
C PRO A 37 -44.04 -2.03 21.58
N GLY A 38 -43.56 -3.27 21.69
CA GLY A 38 -44.20 -4.45 21.10
C GLY A 38 -45.30 -5.02 22.01
N PRO A 39 -46.15 -5.93 21.50
CA PRO A 39 -47.38 -6.32 22.14
C PRO A 39 -47.15 -7.54 23.03
N ASP A 40 -46.61 -7.33 24.24
CA ASP A 40 -46.71 -8.29 25.34
C ASP A 40 -46.48 -7.51 26.64
N GLY A 41 -47.47 -7.49 27.51
CA GLY A 41 -47.55 -6.65 28.72
C GLY A 41 -46.54 -6.98 29.82
N ALA A 42 -45.24 -6.83 29.55
CA ALA A 42 -44.20 -6.82 30.56
C ALA A 42 -43.68 -5.38 30.75
N GLY A 43 -43.82 -4.84 31.97
CA GLY A 43 -43.30 -3.52 32.32
C GLY A 43 -41.77 -3.40 32.19
N PRO A 44 -41.21 -2.18 32.17
CA PRO A 44 -39.78 -1.98 31.95
C PRO A 44 -38.96 -2.55 33.11
N THR A 45 -38.08 -3.49 32.81
CA THR A 45 -37.07 -4.04 33.72
C THR A 45 -36.09 -2.93 34.13
N PRO A 46 -35.78 -2.74 35.44
CA PRO A 46 -34.80 -1.74 35.85
C PRO A 46 -33.38 -2.16 35.41
N CYS A 47 -32.62 -1.19 34.89
CA CYS A 47 -31.21 -1.36 34.57
C CYS A 47 -30.43 -1.85 35.81
N ALA A 48 -29.82 -3.03 35.71
CA ALA A 48 -28.88 -3.52 36.70
C ALA A 48 -27.67 -2.57 36.78
N ALA A 49 -27.52 -1.90 37.91
CA ALA A 49 -26.35 -1.08 38.19
C ALA A 49 -25.10 -1.97 38.25
N TRP A 50 -24.13 -1.68 37.38
CA TRP A 50 -22.80 -2.29 37.44
C TRP A 50 -22.15 -1.95 38.79
N ARG A 51 -22.04 -2.93 39.69
CA ARG A 51 -21.22 -2.79 40.90
C ARG A 51 -19.78 -3.12 40.52
N ALA A 52 -18.86 -2.17 40.75
CA ALA A 52 -17.43 -2.40 40.57
C ALA A 52 -17.00 -3.65 41.38
N PRO A 53 -16.18 -4.55 40.81
CA PRO A 53 -15.70 -5.72 41.52
C PRO A 53 -14.90 -5.28 42.76
N ARG A 54 -15.24 -5.82 43.93
CA ARG A 54 -14.46 -5.63 45.16
C ARG A 54 -13.18 -6.46 45.01
N ILE A 55 -12.04 -5.78 44.89
CA ILE A 55 -10.73 -6.42 44.95
C ILE A 55 -10.55 -6.96 46.37
N PRO A 56 -10.25 -8.27 46.56
CA PRO A 56 -9.98 -8.82 47.89
C PRO A 56 -8.78 -8.12 48.53
N ALA A 57 -8.89 -7.79 49.82
CA ALA A 57 -7.94 -6.95 50.56
C ALA A 57 -6.51 -7.53 50.64
N ASP A 58 -6.30 -8.79 50.24
CA ASP A 58 -5.00 -9.46 50.23
C ASP A 58 -4.09 -9.03 49.07
N LEU A 59 -4.63 -8.33 48.06
CA LEU A 59 -3.88 -7.73 46.94
C LEU A 59 -3.39 -6.30 47.23
N ALA A 60 -3.77 -5.70 48.37
CA ALA A 60 -3.37 -4.35 48.77
C ALA A 60 -2.08 -4.31 49.60
N ARG A 61 -1.29 -5.38 49.57
CA ARG A 61 0.00 -5.45 50.26
C ARG A 61 1.08 -4.78 49.39
N PRO A 62 1.81 -3.78 49.91
CA PRO A 62 2.78 -3.01 49.12
C PRO A 62 3.89 -3.90 48.53
N TRP A 63 4.20 -5.04 49.14
CA TRP A 63 5.17 -5.99 48.61
C TRP A 63 4.65 -6.82 47.41
N VAL A 64 3.33 -7.05 47.30
CA VAL A 64 2.74 -7.72 46.12
C VAL A 64 2.75 -6.78 44.92
N VAL A 65 2.45 -5.50 45.14
CA VAL A 65 2.55 -4.45 44.12
C VAL A 65 4.01 -4.23 43.72
N ALA A 66 4.94 -4.19 44.69
CA ALA A 66 6.37 -4.06 44.41
C ALA A 66 6.94 -5.29 43.67
N ALA A 67 6.51 -6.51 44.01
CA ALA A 67 6.90 -7.73 43.31
C ALA A 67 6.34 -7.78 41.88
N ALA A 68 5.09 -7.35 41.68
CA ALA A 68 4.49 -7.24 40.35
C ALA A 68 5.18 -6.18 39.48
N LEU A 69 5.52 -5.02 40.06
CA LEU A 69 6.30 -3.97 39.39
C LEU A 69 7.75 -4.41 39.11
N ALA A 70 8.38 -5.18 39.99
CA ALA A 70 9.70 -5.77 39.77
C ALA A 70 9.68 -6.84 38.67
N LEU A 71 8.63 -7.67 38.60
CA LEU A 71 8.42 -8.63 37.51
C LEU A 71 8.13 -7.93 36.17
N LEU A 72 7.38 -6.82 36.17
CA LEU A 72 7.20 -5.96 34.99
C LEU A 72 8.52 -5.26 34.58
N GLY A 73 9.37 -4.90 35.54
CA GLY A 73 10.69 -4.32 35.29
C GLY A 73 11.69 -5.32 34.70
N LEU A 74 11.59 -6.60 35.05
CA LEU A 74 12.43 -7.67 34.50
C LEU A 74 11.95 -8.15 33.11
N ALA A 75 10.67 -8.00 32.78
CA ALA A 75 10.13 -8.27 31.44
C ALA A 75 10.44 -7.16 30.42
N GLY A 76 10.88 -5.99 30.87
CA GLY A 76 11.14 -4.80 30.04
C GLY A 76 12.46 -4.81 29.24
N CYS A 77 13.28 -5.86 29.35
CA CYS A 77 14.58 -5.95 28.68
C CYS A 77 14.63 -6.90 27.48
N ALA A 78 13.52 -7.56 27.12
CA ALA A 78 13.47 -8.31 25.87
C ALA A 78 13.39 -7.31 24.72
N GLY A 79 14.54 -7.01 24.10
CA GLY A 79 14.57 -6.33 22.81
C GLY A 79 13.69 -7.05 21.80
N PRO A 80 13.20 -6.37 20.75
CA PRO A 80 12.44 -7.03 19.71
C PRO A 80 13.23 -8.26 19.21
N PRO A 81 12.55 -9.39 18.94
CA PRO A 81 13.24 -10.56 18.42
C PRO A 81 14.01 -10.17 17.15
N PRO A 82 15.20 -10.76 16.91
CA PRO A 82 15.96 -10.48 15.70
C PRO A 82 15.08 -10.76 14.47
N ALA A 83 15.22 -9.93 13.44
CA ALA A 83 14.47 -10.12 12.21
C ALA A 83 14.75 -11.51 11.64
N GLU A 84 13.69 -12.22 11.25
CA GLU A 84 13.80 -13.54 10.64
C GLU A 84 14.43 -13.40 9.24
N PRO A 85 15.50 -14.13 8.89
CA PRO A 85 16.10 -14.03 7.55
C PRO A 85 15.15 -14.54 6.47
N PRO A 86 15.11 -13.92 5.27
CA PRO A 86 14.26 -14.38 4.17
C PRO A 86 14.63 -15.78 3.68
N LEU A 87 13.63 -16.51 3.20
CA LEU A 87 13.81 -17.81 2.55
C LEU A 87 14.10 -17.69 1.05
N SER A 88 14.85 -18.67 0.54
CA SER A 88 15.14 -18.81 -0.89
C SER A 88 14.10 -19.71 -1.55
N TYR A 89 13.49 -19.24 -2.62
CA TYR A 89 12.42 -19.94 -3.34
C TYR A 89 12.92 -20.59 -4.62
N PRO A 90 12.35 -21.74 -5.03
CA PRO A 90 12.66 -22.35 -6.33
C PRO A 90 12.25 -21.46 -7.51
N PRO A 91 12.83 -21.66 -8.71
CA PRO A 91 12.55 -20.84 -9.89
C PRO A 91 11.07 -20.77 -10.29
N SER A 92 10.32 -21.83 -9.96
CA SER A 92 8.89 -21.94 -10.23
C SER A 92 8.05 -20.82 -9.63
N VAL A 93 8.45 -20.21 -8.50
CA VAL A 93 7.69 -19.09 -7.91
C VAL A 93 7.66 -17.87 -8.82
N ARG A 94 8.82 -17.53 -9.42
CA ARG A 94 8.96 -16.37 -10.31
C ARG A 94 8.24 -16.61 -11.64
N GLU A 95 8.29 -17.84 -12.15
CA GLU A 95 7.53 -18.25 -13.33
C GLU A 95 6.02 -18.20 -13.09
N ARG A 96 5.53 -18.65 -11.93
CA ARG A 96 4.12 -18.54 -11.54
C ARG A 96 3.69 -17.09 -11.43
N MET A 97 4.50 -16.25 -10.76
CA MET A 97 4.25 -14.81 -10.63
C MET A 97 4.05 -14.13 -11.99
N LEU A 98 4.97 -14.35 -12.93
CA LEU A 98 4.87 -13.81 -14.29
C LEU A 98 3.63 -14.33 -15.04
N ARG A 99 3.36 -15.63 -14.93
CA ARG A 99 2.18 -16.25 -15.55
C ARG A 99 0.87 -15.65 -15.04
N ILE A 100 0.76 -15.43 -13.73
CA ILE A 100 -0.43 -14.82 -13.11
C ILE A 100 -0.62 -13.39 -13.62
N ALA A 101 0.43 -12.57 -13.61
CA ALA A 101 0.36 -11.20 -14.13
C ALA A 101 -0.07 -11.15 -15.60
N VAL A 102 0.50 -12.01 -16.45
CA VAL A 102 0.14 -12.11 -17.87
C VAL A 102 -1.29 -12.63 -18.05
N SER A 103 -1.72 -13.63 -17.27
CA SER A 103 -3.10 -14.13 -17.32
C SER A 103 -4.11 -13.05 -16.97
N GLU A 104 -3.89 -12.30 -15.90
CA GLU A 104 -4.78 -11.18 -15.54
C GLU A 104 -4.83 -10.13 -16.65
N TRP A 105 -3.69 -9.76 -17.24
CA TRP A 105 -3.68 -8.85 -18.39
C TRP A 105 -4.48 -9.37 -19.59
N ILE A 106 -4.41 -10.67 -19.88
CA ILE A 106 -5.21 -11.30 -20.95
C ILE A 106 -6.70 -11.22 -20.61
N GLU A 107 -7.09 -11.53 -19.38
CA GLU A 107 -8.48 -11.52 -18.93
C GLU A 107 -9.08 -10.11 -18.82
N TRP A 108 -8.23 -9.09 -18.66
CA TRP A 108 -8.60 -7.67 -18.79
C TRP A 108 -8.67 -7.19 -20.26
N GLY A 109 -8.55 -8.09 -21.22
CA GLY A 109 -8.69 -7.78 -22.65
C GLY A 109 -7.40 -7.27 -23.30
N ARG A 110 -6.24 -7.56 -22.70
CA ARG A 110 -4.91 -7.21 -23.23
C ARG A 110 -4.68 -5.69 -23.38
N GLN A 111 -5.09 -4.91 -22.40
CA GLN A 111 -4.94 -3.45 -22.40
C GLN A 111 -3.48 -3.03 -22.59
N ARG A 112 -3.22 -2.01 -23.40
CA ARG A 112 -1.86 -1.51 -23.68
C ARG A 112 -1.75 -0.01 -23.47
N ALA A 113 -0.58 0.41 -22.98
CA ALA A 113 -0.20 1.81 -22.90
C ALA A 113 1.24 2.00 -23.41
N ASP A 114 1.50 3.18 -23.97
CA ASP A 114 2.85 3.63 -24.29
C ASP A 114 3.18 4.81 -23.36
N ALA A 115 4.25 4.69 -22.58
CA ALA A 115 4.65 5.72 -21.62
C ALA A 115 5.43 6.88 -22.26
N ALA A 116 5.88 6.73 -23.52
CA ALA A 116 6.58 7.77 -24.28
C ALA A 116 5.62 8.70 -25.03
N ALA A 117 4.39 8.24 -25.30
CA ALA A 117 3.38 9.08 -25.92
C ALA A 117 2.80 10.04 -24.85
N PRO A 118 2.80 11.37 -25.09
CA PRO A 118 1.93 12.25 -24.32
C PRO A 118 0.48 11.75 -24.46
N ASP A 119 -0.36 11.98 -23.46
CA ASP A 119 -1.78 11.58 -23.48
C ASP A 119 -2.54 12.29 -24.62
N GLU A 120 -2.34 11.86 -25.87
CA GLU A 120 -3.19 12.13 -27.04
C GLU A 120 -4.50 11.31 -26.96
N ALA A 121 -4.77 10.66 -25.82
CA ALA A 121 -6.04 10.02 -25.49
C ALA A 121 -7.17 11.05 -25.21
N GLY A 122 -6.88 12.35 -25.30
CA GLY A 122 -7.88 13.42 -25.29
C GLY A 122 -8.42 13.82 -26.67
N LYS A 123 -7.88 13.28 -27.78
CA LYS A 123 -8.42 13.47 -29.12
C LYS A 123 -9.00 12.16 -29.64
N GLU A 124 -10.18 11.85 -29.11
CA GLU A 124 -11.11 10.88 -29.68
C GLU A 124 -11.40 11.27 -31.14
N THR A 125 -10.83 10.53 -32.09
CA THR A 125 -11.47 10.44 -33.40
C THR A 125 -12.73 9.63 -33.18
N ALA A 126 -13.88 10.27 -33.40
CA ALA A 126 -15.20 9.65 -33.34
C ALA A 126 -15.29 8.53 -34.38
N GLY A 127 -14.85 7.34 -34.00
CA GLY A 127 -15.01 6.08 -34.70
C GLY A 127 -15.01 4.97 -33.64
N ASP A 128 -16.16 4.35 -33.42
CA ASP A 128 -16.37 3.14 -32.62
C ASP A 128 -16.04 3.20 -31.11
N GLY A 129 -16.08 4.38 -30.50
CA GLY A 129 -15.77 4.59 -29.08
C GLY A 129 -16.61 3.81 -28.06
N ALA A 130 -17.71 3.16 -28.43
CA ALA A 130 -18.50 2.33 -27.51
C ALA A 130 -17.79 1.02 -27.12
N ALA A 131 -16.92 0.47 -27.98
CA ALA A 131 -16.26 -0.81 -27.73
C ALA A 131 -15.07 -0.71 -26.76
N MET A 132 -14.34 0.42 -26.75
CA MET A 132 -13.18 0.62 -25.87
C MET A 132 -13.61 1.06 -24.45
N ARG A 133 -14.65 1.90 -24.36
CA ARG A 133 -15.29 2.31 -23.09
C ARG A 133 -15.93 1.13 -22.32
N SER A 134 -15.97 -0.05 -22.93
CA SER A 134 -16.67 -1.25 -22.44
C SER A 134 -15.78 -2.26 -21.71
N ALA A 135 -14.45 -2.20 -21.78
CA ALA A 135 -13.59 -3.20 -21.15
C ALA A 135 -13.21 -2.83 -19.70
N GLU A 136 -12.57 -1.68 -19.49
CA GLU A 136 -12.03 -1.27 -18.18
C GLU A 136 -13.12 -1.15 -17.10
N SER A 137 -14.32 -0.71 -17.48
CA SER A 137 -15.46 -0.51 -16.58
C SER A 137 -16.45 -1.68 -16.57
N ALA A 138 -16.13 -2.80 -17.25
CA ALA A 138 -17.06 -3.93 -17.39
C ALA A 138 -17.40 -4.53 -16.01
N PRO A 139 -18.69 -4.80 -15.72
CA PRO A 139 -19.10 -5.51 -14.51
C PRO A 139 -18.43 -6.88 -14.34
N LEU A 140 -18.01 -7.51 -15.45
CA LEU A 140 -17.32 -8.80 -15.45
C LEU A 140 -15.99 -8.80 -14.66
N HIS A 141 -15.38 -7.62 -14.44
CA HIS A 141 -14.14 -7.49 -13.68
C HIS A 141 -14.36 -7.46 -12.15
N PHE A 142 -15.60 -7.32 -11.68
CA PHE A 142 -15.90 -7.26 -10.25
C PHE A 142 -15.31 -8.43 -9.43
N PRO A 143 -15.42 -9.71 -9.83
CA PRO A 143 -14.82 -10.82 -9.08
C PRO A 143 -13.29 -10.71 -8.94
N ARG A 144 -12.61 -10.17 -9.96
CA ARG A 144 -11.14 -9.96 -9.94
C ARG A 144 -10.75 -8.91 -8.93
N LEU A 145 -11.46 -7.78 -8.92
CA LEU A 145 -11.23 -6.72 -7.92
C LEU A 145 -11.46 -7.25 -6.50
N VAL A 146 -12.47 -8.09 -6.28
CA VAL A 146 -12.66 -8.76 -4.99
C VAL A 146 -11.46 -9.66 -4.66
N ALA A 147 -10.98 -10.46 -5.61
CA ALA A 147 -9.80 -11.31 -5.39
C ALA A 147 -8.56 -10.49 -5.03
N TYR A 148 -8.32 -9.37 -5.71
CA TYR A 148 -7.19 -8.48 -5.43
C TYR A 148 -7.26 -7.90 -4.02
N TRP A 149 -8.41 -7.36 -3.64
CA TRP A 149 -8.61 -6.79 -2.29
C TRP A 149 -8.61 -7.84 -1.18
N ARG A 150 -8.93 -9.10 -1.48
CA ARG A 150 -8.80 -10.21 -0.52
C ARG A 150 -7.37 -10.73 -0.37
N ALA A 151 -6.44 -10.28 -1.21
CA ALA A 151 -5.03 -10.60 -1.06
C ALA A 151 -4.37 -9.83 0.09
N VAL A 152 -4.90 -8.64 0.44
CA VAL A 152 -4.35 -7.75 1.47
C VAL A 152 -5.08 -7.92 2.82
N PRO A 153 -4.43 -7.64 3.97
CA PRO A 153 -5.05 -7.82 5.29
C PRO A 153 -6.22 -6.85 5.55
N GLU A 154 -6.07 -5.61 5.08
CA GLU A 154 -7.06 -4.55 5.20
C GLU A 154 -7.41 -4.05 3.79
N ASP A 155 -8.69 -4.07 3.45
CA ASP A 155 -9.18 -3.67 2.12
C ASP A 155 -9.64 -2.20 2.07
N GLU A 156 -9.50 -1.45 3.16
CA GLU A 156 -9.94 -0.05 3.30
C GLU A 156 -11.43 0.16 2.91
N GLY A 157 -12.26 -0.88 3.04
CA GLY A 157 -13.66 -0.87 2.64
C GLY A 157 -13.90 -0.98 1.12
N ALA A 158 -12.86 -1.29 0.34
CA ALA A 158 -12.94 -1.44 -1.11
C ALA A 158 -13.94 -2.52 -1.54
N VAL A 159 -13.96 -3.69 -0.88
CA VAL A 159 -14.87 -4.77 -1.24
C VAL A 159 -16.33 -4.35 -1.03
N ALA A 160 -16.62 -3.66 0.07
CA ALA A 160 -17.96 -3.16 0.35
C ALA A 160 -18.42 -2.15 -0.72
N ARG A 161 -17.55 -1.20 -1.10
CA ARG A 161 -17.83 -0.23 -2.18
C ARG A 161 -18.02 -0.91 -3.53
N ASN A 162 -17.16 -1.85 -3.89
CA ASN A 162 -17.25 -2.57 -5.15
C ASN A 162 -18.55 -3.39 -5.25
N ARG A 163 -19.00 -3.99 -4.13
CA ARG A 163 -20.29 -4.71 -4.08
C ARG A 163 -21.48 -3.78 -4.31
N GLU A 164 -21.44 -2.55 -3.80
CA GLU A 164 -22.49 -1.56 -4.03
C GLU A 164 -22.55 -1.15 -5.50
N ARG A 165 -21.39 -0.82 -6.08
CA ARG A 165 -21.28 -0.45 -7.50
C ARG A 165 -21.72 -1.57 -8.43
N TYR A 166 -21.35 -2.81 -8.12
CA TYR A 166 -21.79 -3.98 -8.88
C TYR A 166 -23.31 -4.18 -8.80
N ARG A 167 -23.92 -3.99 -7.61
CA ARG A 167 -25.39 -4.02 -7.46
C ARG A 167 -26.07 -2.93 -8.29
N ALA A 168 -25.53 -1.72 -8.30
CA ALA A 168 -26.04 -0.62 -9.12
C ALA A 168 -25.94 -0.93 -10.63
N ALA A 169 -24.81 -1.50 -11.08
CA ALA A 169 -24.63 -1.90 -12.48
C ALA A 169 -25.66 -2.96 -12.92
N LEU A 170 -25.87 -4.01 -12.11
CA LEU A 170 -26.89 -5.03 -12.40
C LEU A 170 -28.32 -4.50 -12.41
N ALA A 171 -28.62 -3.52 -11.56
CA ALA A 171 -29.94 -2.87 -11.55
C ALA A 171 -30.17 -2.04 -12.82
N ALA A 172 -29.15 -1.28 -13.25
CA ALA A 172 -29.18 -0.51 -14.48
C ALA A 172 -29.38 -1.41 -15.71
N GLU A 173 -28.67 -2.54 -15.81
CA GLU A 173 -28.84 -3.52 -16.90
C GLU A 173 -30.26 -4.10 -16.98
N ARG A 174 -30.96 -4.20 -15.85
CA ARG A 174 -32.33 -4.75 -15.77
C ARG A 174 -33.42 -3.70 -16.04
N GLY A 175 -33.06 -2.46 -16.38
CA GLY A 175 -34.02 -1.35 -16.51
C GLY A 175 -34.72 -1.00 -15.18
N LEU A 176 -34.23 -1.55 -14.07
CA LEU A 176 -34.73 -1.27 -12.73
C LEU A 176 -33.90 -0.08 -12.22
N LEU A 177 -34.35 1.13 -12.52
CA LEU A 177 -33.92 2.31 -11.76
C LEU A 177 -34.31 2.05 -10.31
N LEU A 178 -33.37 1.54 -9.51
CA LEU A 178 -33.53 1.52 -8.06
C LEU A 178 -33.84 2.96 -7.65
N PRO A 179 -34.90 3.23 -6.87
CA PRO A 179 -35.07 4.55 -6.30
C PRO A 179 -33.78 4.81 -5.50
N ALA A 180 -33.15 5.95 -5.76
CA ALA A 180 -31.95 6.40 -5.06
C ALA A 180 -32.25 6.42 -3.55
N GLY A 181 -32.03 5.29 -2.90
CA GLY A 181 -32.22 5.12 -1.47
C GLY A 181 -31.09 5.82 -0.75
N GLY A 182 -31.22 7.14 -0.60
CA GLY A 182 -30.64 7.94 0.50
C GLY A 182 -29.12 7.98 0.69
N ALA A 183 -28.33 7.20 -0.04
CA ALA A 183 -26.89 7.33 -0.08
C ALA A 183 -26.52 7.81 -1.48
N ALA A 184 -26.40 9.13 -1.63
CA ALA A 184 -25.69 9.70 -2.77
C ALA A 184 -24.40 8.90 -2.96
N ALA A 185 -24.13 8.46 -4.19
CA ALA A 185 -22.79 8.00 -4.55
C ALA A 185 -21.81 9.04 -3.98
N PRO A 186 -20.76 8.62 -3.23
CA PRO A 186 -19.86 9.57 -2.61
C PRO A 186 -19.40 10.56 -3.70
N PRO A 187 -19.30 11.87 -3.40
CA PRO A 187 -19.21 12.95 -4.39
C PRO A 187 -17.93 12.99 -5.25
N ARG A 188 -17.26 11.85 -5.43
CA ARG A 188 -16.00 11.67 -6.16
C ARG A 188 -15.92 10.45 -7.09
N SER A 189 -16.89 9.54 -7.12
CA SER A 189 -16.82 8.41 -8.07
C SER A 189 -17.41 8.79 -9.41
N ASP A 190 -16.56 8.90 -10.43
CA ASP A 190 -16.99 9.00 -11.82
C ASP A 190 -17.75 7.71 -12.21
N PRO A 191 -19.05 7.79 -12.55
CA PRO A 191 -19.85 6.62 -12.89
C PRO A 191 -19.36 5.92 -14.17
N SER A 192 -18.57 6.59 -15.01
CA SER A 192 -17.93 5.98 -16.17
C SER A 192 -16.70 5.15 -15.81
N ARG A 193 -16.20 5.28 -14.57
CA ARG A 193 -14.98 4.64 -14.03
C ARG A 193 -15.24 4.03 -12.65
N PRO A 194 -16.16 3.05 -12.54
CA PRO A 194 -16.65 2.53 -11.26
C PRO A 194 -15.56 1.82 -10.44
N TRP A 195 -14.41 1.49 -11.03
CA TRP A 195 -13.34 0.76 -10.35
C TRP A 195 -12.11 1.63 -10.02
N ALA A 196 -12.12 2.92 -10.38
CA ALA A 196 -10.98 3.82 -10.18
C ALA A 196 -10.58 3.97 -8.70
N GLU A 197 -11.58 3.94 -7.81
CA GLU A 197 -11.41 4.30 -6.39
C GLU A 197 -11.96 3.24 -5.43
N PRO A 198 -11.20 2.77 -4.42
CA PRO A 198 -9.83 3.15 -4.13
C PRO A 198 -8.85 2.57 -5.17
N PRO A 199 -7.68 3.19 -5.36
CA PRO A 199 -6.68 2.67 -6.28
C PRO A 199 -6.20 1.29 -5.82
N TRP A 200 -6.33 0.31 -6.71
CA TRP A 200 -6.11 -1.11 -6.38
C TRP A 200 -4.79 -1.66 -6.94
N SER A 201 -3.87 -0.80 -7.39
CA SER A 201 -2.59 -1.21 -7.99
C SER A 201 -1.72 -2.01 -7.02
N ALA A 202 -1.64 -1.60 -5.75
CA ALA A 202 -0.88 -2.35 -4.74
C ALA A 202 -1.57 -3.67 -4.34
N ALA A 203 -2.90 -3.67 -4.28
CA ALA A 203 -3.69 -4.89 -4.04
C ALA A 203 -3.49 -5.92 -5.17
N PHE A 204 -3.39 -5.47 -6.42
CA PHE A 204 -3.06 -6.32 -7.57
C PHE A 204 -1.67 -6.94 -7.45
N ILE A 205 -0.63 -6.15 -7.19
CA ILE A 205 0.74 -6.69 -7.00
C ILE A 205 0.77 -7.68 -5.84
N SER A 206 0.12 -7.34 -4.72
CA SER A 206 -0.02 -8.22 -3.56
C SER A 206 -0.72 -9.53 -3.90
N PHE A 207 -1.78 -9.48 -4.72
CA PHE A 207 -2.47 -10.66 -5.23
C PHE A 207 -1.56 -11.52 -6.11
N VAL A 208 -0.79 -10.92 -7.02
CA VAL A 208 0.13 -11.67 -7.88
C VAL A 208 1.18 -12.40 -7.03
N MET A 209 1.81 -11.70 -6.09
CA MET A 209 2.84 -12.29 -5.20
C MET A 209 2.27 -13.42 -4.33
N ARG A 210 1.14 -13.17 -3.66
CA ARG A 210 0.50 -14.15 -2.79
C ARG A 210 0.01 -15.37 -3.56
N THR A 211 -0.61 -15.17 -4.73
CA THR A 211 -1.09 -16.26 -5.59
C THR A 211 0.06 -17.09 -6.16
N ALA A 212 1.21 -16.45 -6.42
CA ALA A 212 2.44 -17.14 -6.84
C ALA A 212 3.05 -18.02 -5.73
N GLY A 213 2.63 -17.82 -4.47
CA GLY A 213 3.10 -18.57 -3.31
C GLY A 213 4.26 -17.90 -2.58
N VAL A 214 4.49 -16.61 -2.78
CA VAL A 214 5.43 -15.83 -1.97
C VAL A 214 4.80 -15.59 -0.60
N ASP A 215 5.49 -16.00 0.47
CA ASP A 215 5.01 -15.80 1.83
C ASP A 215 4.98 -14.31 2.20
N ARG A 216 4.10 -13.97 3.15
CA ARG A 216 3.94 -12.60 3.65
C ARG A 216 5.20 -12.06 4.34
N ARG A 217 6.11 -12.93 4.81
CA ARG A 217 7.41 -12.52 5.34
C ARG A 217 8.26 -11.90 4.24
N GLU A 218 8.37 -12.55 3.09
CA GLU A 218 9.20 -12.06 1.97
C GLU A 218 8.54 -10.93 1.17
N PHE A 219 7.22 -10.91 1.10
CA PHE A 219 6.46 -9.82 0.47
C PHE A 219 5.17 -9.58 1.25
N PRO A 220 5.12 -8.63 2.19
CA PRO A 220 3.92 -8.37 2.98
C PRO A 220 2.83 -7.73 2.10
N PRO A 221 1.68 -8.39 1.91
CA PRO A 221 0.58 -7.84 1.12
C PRO A 221 0.07 -6.52 1.73
N ALA A 222 -0.12 -5.49 0.93
CA ALA A 222 -0.58 -4.19 1.39
C ALA A 222 -1.47 -3.45 0.39
N ALA A 223 -2.42 -2.68 0.92
CA ALA A 223 -3.30 -1.81 0.14
C ALA A 223 -2.57 -0.61 -0.49
N ALA A 224 -1.39 -0.25 0.02
CA ALA A 224 -0.55 0.83 -0.47
C ALA A 224 0.85 0.33 -0.86
N HIS A 225 1.37 0.83 -1.99
CA HIS A 225 2.72 0.50 -2.48
C HIS A 225 3.80 0.87 -1.47
N ALA A 226 3.68 2.06 -0.86
CA ALA A 226 4.60 2.58 0.15
C ALA A 226 4.88 1.57 1.28
N THR A 227 3.86 0.82 1.72
CA THR A 227 3.97 -0.12 2.84
C THR A 227 4.84 -1.32 2.53
N TYR A 228 4.59 -2.03 1.43
CA TYR A 228 5.42 -3.20 1.11
C TYR A 228 6.81 -2.76 0.65
N ILE A 229 6.95 -1.60 -0.01
CA ILE A 229 8.24 -1.04 -0.41
C ILE A 229 9.15 -0.80 0.80
N ASP A 230 8.61 -0.30 1.91
CA ASP A 230 9.38 -0.13 3.14
C ASP A 230 9.92 -1.47 3.65
N ALA A 231 9.09 -2.51 3.63
CA ALA A 231 9.52 -3.85 4.03
C ALA A 231 10.60 -4.42 3.10
N LEU A 232 10.46 -4.24 1.78
CA LEU A 232 11.47 -4.70 0.81
C LEU A 232 12.81 -3.98 1.00
N ILE A 233 12.80 -2.68 1.28
CA ILE A 233 14.00 -1.90 1.57
C ILE A 233 14.62 -2.38 2.89
N ALA A 234 13.83 -2.52 3.94
CA ALA A 234 14.30 -2.99 5.25
C ALA A 234 14.94 -4.39 5.15
N ASP A 235 14.34 -5.30 4.38
CA ASP A 235 14.91 -6.63 4.13
C ASP A 235 16.22 -6.57 3.36
N ALA A 236 16.31 -5.71 2.34
CA ALA A 236 17.53 -5.54 1.57
C ALA A 236 18.68 -4.95 2.41
N GLU A 237 18.36 -4.06 3.36
CA GLU A 237 19.34 -3.48 4.29
C GLU A 237 19.78 -4.50 5.35
N ALA A 238 18.84 -5.26 5.93
CA ALA A 238 19.15 -6.26 6.95
C ALA A 238 19.82 -7.51 6.38
N PHE A 239 19.42 -7.95 5.18
CA PHE A 239 19.85 -9.21 4.57
C PHE A 239 20.24 -9.03 3.09
N PRO A 240 21.26 -8.21 2.75
CA PRO A 240 21.59 -7.89 1.36
C PRO A 240 21.94 -9.12 0.50
N ALA A 241 22.44 -10.19 1.10
CA ALA A 241 22.74 -11.45 0.40
C ALA A 241 21.51 -12.34 0.17
N LEU A 242 20.44 -12.19 0.95
CA LEU A 242 19.27 -13.10 0.99
C LEU A 242 17.94 -12.44 0.63
N ALA A 243 17.85 -11.10 0.62
CA ALA A 243 16.60 -10.39 0.34
C ALA A 243 16.00 -10.81 -1.03
N PRO A 244 14.75 -11.25 -1.11
CA PRO A 244 14.14 -11.66 -2.37
C PRO A 244 14.02 -10.51 -3.37
N PHE A 245 13.95 -9.27 -2.87
CA PHE A 245 13.90 -8.06 -3.69
C PHE A 245 15.05 -7.14 -3.28
N LEU A 246 15.91 -6.77 -4.24
CA LEU A 246 17.03 -5.86 -4.00
C LEU A 246 16.77 -4.50 -4.70
N PRO A 247 16.72 -3.37 -3.98
CA PRO A 247 16.47 -2.08 -4.58
C PRO A 247 17.72 -1.55 -5.32
N HIS A 248 17.49 -1.01 -6.51
CA HIS A 248 18.48 -0.34 -7.35
C HIS A 248 18.02 1.07 -7.70
N ALA A 249 18.98 1.98 -7.93
CA ALA A 249 18.69 3.27 -8.53
C ALA A 249 18.16 3.07 -9.97
N PRO A 250 17.15 3.84 -10.42
CA PRO A 250 16.58 3.68 -11.76
C PRO A 250 17.61 3.72 -12.90
N GLU A 251 18.67 4.52 -12.75
CA GLU A 251 19.74 4.74 -13.72
C GLU A 251 20.89 3.70 -13.68
N ALA A 252 20.90 2.86 -12.64
CA ALA A 252 22.00 1.94 -12.34
C ALA A 252 21.71 0.48 -12.74
N TYR A 253 20.45 0.15 -13.04
CA TYR A 253 20.02 -1.23 -13.25
C TYR A 253 19.05 -1.35 -14.43
N ALA A 254 19.35 -2.27 -15.35
CA ALA A 254 18.47 -2.60 -16.47
C ALA A 254 17.40 -3.60 -15.99
N PRO A 255 16.10 -3.23 -15.95
CA PRO A 255 15.06 -4.12 -15.46
C PRO A 255 14.95 -5.40 -16.28
N ARG A 256 14.74 -6.53 -15.61
CA ARG A 256 14.53 -7.85 -16.20
C ARG A 256 13.14 -8.37 -15.85
N PRO A 257 12.60 -9.34 -16.60
CA PRO A 257 11.33 -9.96 -16.24
C PRO A 257 11.28 -10.37 -14.76
N GLY A 258 10.17 -10.09 -14.11
CA GLY A 258 9.87 -10.34 -12.72
C GLY A 258 10.32 -9.25 -11.75
N ASP A 259 11.17 -8.31 -12.18
CA ASP A 259 11.52 -7.15 -11.35
C ASP A 259 10.33 -6.19 -11.22
N LEU A 260 10.34 -5.33 -10.19
CA LEU A 260 9.35 -4.28 -10.02
C LEU A 260 9.95 -2.93 -10.39
N VAL A 261 9.25 -2.16 -11.22
CA VAL A 261 9.62 -0.77 -11.54
C VAL A 261 8.69 0.16 -10.78
N CYS A 262 9.23 1.03 -9.94
CA CYS A 262 8.44 1.83 -9.00
C CYS A 262 8.64 3.34 -9.19
N ALA A 263 7.53 4.07 -9.23
CA ALA A 263 7.48 5.51 -9.38
C ALA A 263 6.73 6.19 -8.23
N ASP A 264 7.19 7.39 -7.87
CA ASP A 264 6.52 8.29 -6.94
C ASP A 264 5.58 9.22 -7.72
N ARG A 265 4.34 9.35 -7.24
CA ARG A 265 3.29 10.20 -7.81
C ARG A 265 3.07 11.48 -6.98
N SER A 266 3.90 11.72 -5.97
CA SER A 266 3.81 12.89 -5.10
C SER A 266 4.17 14.18 -5.86
N PRO A 267 3.60 15.34 -5.48
CA PRO A 267 3.99 16.64 -6.06
C PRO A 267 5.48 16.97 -5.90
N SER A 268 6.10 16.50 -4.82
CA SER A 268 7.55 16.51 -4.62
C SER A 268 8.04 15.06 -4.59
N PRO A 269 8.35 14.47 -5.77
CA PRO A 269 8.63 13.05 -5.89
C PRO A 269 10.05 12.71 -5.45
N LEU A 270 10.21 11.51 -4.88
CA LEU A 270 11.52 10.91 -4.66
C LEU A 270 12.17 10.52 -5.98
N ARG A 271 13.50 10.50 -6.02
CA ARG A 271 14.27 10.11 -7.22
C ARG A 271 15.14 8.88 -6.98
N HIS A 272 15.33 8.50 -5.72
CA HIS A 272 16.15 7.38 -5.34
C HIS A 272 15.53 6.57 -4.19
N TRP A 273 15.72 5.26 -4.19
CA TRP A 273 15.18 4.37 -3.16
C TRP A 273 15.71 4.68 -1.75
N ARG A 274 16.95 5.20 -1.64
CA ARG A 274 17.50 5.69 -0.36
C ARG A 274 16.74 6.88 0.20
N ASP A 275 16.18 7.74 -0.65
CA ASP A 275 15.29 8.81 -0.18
C ASP A 275 14.03 8.21 0.43
N ARG A 276 13.56 7.08 -0.13
CA ARG A 276 12.44 6.31 0.45
C ARG A 276 12.84 5.65 1.76
N ALA A 277 14.05 5.09 1.87
CA ALA A 277 14.57 4.54 3.12
C ALA A 277 14.58 5.58 4.26
N GLY A 278 14.96 6.83 3.96
CA GLY A 278 14.89 7.94 4.91
C GLY A 278 13.46 8.42 5.23
N ASP A 279 12.45 7.97 4.48
CA ASP A 279 11.04 8.36 4.61
C ASP A 279 10.12 7.17 4.97
N GLN A 280 10.69 6.12 5.58
CA GLN A 280 9.96 4.90 5.96
C GLN A 280 8.80 5.20 6.92
N GLY A 281 7.71 4.46 6.76
CA GLY A 281 6.49 4.60 7.55
C GLY A 281 5.61 5.79 7.16
N ARG A 282 6.12 6.75 6.37
CA ARG A 282 5.29 7.83 5.81
C ARG A 282 4.55 7.36 4.56
N PHE A 283 3.24 7.62 4.52
CA PHE A 283 2.44 7.38 3.32
C PHE A 283 2.90 8.28 2.16
N ARG A 284 3.01 7.69 0.97
CA ARG A 284 3.26 8.41 -0.29
C ARG A 284 2.46 7.77 -1.42
N PRO A 285 1.81 8.56 -2.30
CA PRO A 285 1.20 8.03 -3.50
C PRO A 285 2.30 7.51 -4.43
N MET A 286 2.32 6.19 -4.63
CA MET A 286 3.32 5.49 -5.42
C MET A 286 2.65 4.49 -6.35
N HIS A 287 3.42 3.97 -7.29
CA HIS A 287 2.96 2.92 -8.19
C HIS A 287 4.12 2.02 -8.59
N CYS A 288 3.85 0.73 -8.69
CA CYS A 288 4.80 -0.24 -9.21
C CYS A 288 4.13 -1.18 -10.20
N ASP A 289 4.90 -1.55 -11.22
CA ASP A 289 4.52 -2.53 -12.25
C ASP A 289 5.49 -3.72 -12.23
N ILE A 290 5.01 -4.89 -12.65
CA ILE A 290 5.82 -6.11 -12.79
C ILE A 290 6.38 -6.15 -14.21
N VAL A 291 7.70 -6.12 -14.35
CA VAL A 291 8.34 -6.29 -15.66
C VAL A 291 8.03 -7.69 -16.19
N VAL A 292 7.52 -7.80 -17.41
CA VAL A 292 7.22 -9.09 -18.06
C VAL A 292 8.06 -9.32 -19.31
N GLY A 293 8.60 -8.25 -19.89
CA GLY A 293 9.45 -8.29 -21.07
C GLY A 293 10.52 -7.20 -21.04
N ALA A 294 11.65 -7.48 -21.65
CA ALA A 294 12.68 -6.50 -21.95
C ALA A 294 13.12 -6.69 -23.39
N ALA A 295 13.03 -5.62 -24.18
CA ALA A 295 13.39 -5.60 -25.60
C ALA A 295 14.36 -4.43 -25.84
N PRO A 296 15.09 -4.41 -26.98
CA PRO A 296 15.93 -3.25 -27.31
C PRO A 296 15.13 -1.94 -27.26
N GLY A 297 15.60 -1.00 -26.44
CA GLY A 297 15.01 0.33 -26.28
C GLY A 297 13.71 0.41 -25.47
N ALA A 298 13.21 -0.70 -24.90
CA ALA A 298 12.07 -0.65 -23.99
C ALA A 298 11.95 -1.85 -23.04
N VAL A 299 11.34 -1.61 -21.88
CA VAL A 299 10.80 -2.66 -21.00
C VAL A 299 9.28 -2.65 -21.04
N GLU A 300 8.69 -3.84 -20.97
CA GLU A 300 7.24 -4.04 -20.87
C GLU A 300 6.92 -4.48 -19.46
N ALA A 301 6.01 -3.75 -18.80
CA ALA A 301 5.59 -4.07 -17.44
C ALA A 301 4.07 -4.05 -17.31
N ILE A 302 3.53 -4.93 -16.48
CA ILE A 302 2.11 -5.06 -16.19
C ILE A 302 1.80 -4.44 -14.83
N GLY A 303 0.92 -3.46 -14.85
CA GLY A 303 0.42 -2.76 -13.67
C GLY A 303 -1.09 -2.92 -13.52
N GLY A 304 -1.56 -2.98 -12.27
CA GLY A 304 -2.99 -2.91 -11.95
C GLY A 304 -3.42 -1.45 -11.78
N ASN A 305 -4.69 -1.14 -12.03
CA ASN A 305 -5.25 0.21 -11.96
C ASN A 305 -4.47 1.25 -12.80
N VAL A 306 -3.90 0.81 -13.93
CA VAL A 306 -3.33 1.69 -14.95
C VAL A 306 -4.42 1.90 -15.99
N ARG A 307 -4.97 3.12 -16.03
CA ARG A 307 -6.22 3.40 -16.76
C ARG A 307 -7.35 2.48 -16.31
N ASP A 308 -7.51 2.30 -14.99
CA ASP A 308 -8.52 1.43 -14.36
C ASP A 308 -8.56 -0.02 -14.82
N ALA A 309 -7.45 -0.53 -15.36
CA ALA A 309 -7.32 -1.91 -15.80
C ALA A 309 -5.99 -2.53 -15.40
N VAL A 310 -5.86 -3.83 -15.68
CA VAL A 310 -4.55 -4.49 -15.74
C VAL A 310 -3.97 -4.25 -17.12
N THR A 311 -2.94 -3.42 -17.19
CA THR A 311 -2.42 -2.86 -18.44
C THR A 311 -0.95 -3.17 -18.61
N LEU A 312 -0.57 -3.61 -19.80
CA LEU A 312 0.82 -3.72 -20.21
C LEU A 312 1.28 -2.35 -20.72
N THR A 313 2.24 -1.76 -20.04
CA THR A 313 2.85 -0.47 -20.42
C THR A 313 4.24 -0.70 -20.97
N ARG A 314 4.53 -0.09 -22.12
CA ARG A 314 5.88 -0.03 -22.69
C ARG A 314 6.59 1.22 -22.18
N PHE A 315 7.71 1.04 -21.48
CA PHE A 315 8.55 2.12 -20.98
C PHE A 315 9.86 2.20 -21.76
N PRO A 316 10.26 3.39 -22.25
CA PRO A 316 11.48 3.51 -23.04
C PRO A 316 12.74 3.33 -22.18
N THR A 317 13.78 2.75 -22.77
CA THR A 317 15.09 2.56 -22.15
C THR A 317 16.23 3.14 -22.99
N ASP A 318 17.37 3.41 -22.35
CA ASP A 318 18.61 3.71 -23.05
C ASP A 318 19.19 2.45 -23.75
N ALA A 319 20.35 2.62 -24.41
CA ALA A 319 21.05 1.53 -25.09
C ALA A 319 21.57 0.42 -24.14
N ARG A 320 21.64 0.69 -22.82
CA ARG A 320 22.01 -0.27 -21.78
C ARG A 320 20.78 -1.02 -21.23
N GLY A 321 19.57 -0.69 -21.69
CA GLY A 321 18.32 -1.27 -21.20
C GLY A 321 17.84 -0.64 -19.89
N VAL A 322 18.41 0.50 -19.48
CA VAL A 322 18.04 1.23 -18.27
C VAL A 322 16.88 2.18 -18.56
N LEU A 323 15.92 2.28 -17.64
CA LEU A 323 14.73 3.14 -17.82
C LEU A 323 15.13 4.60 -18.09
N LEU A 324 14.54 5.19 -19.13
CA LEU A 324 14.65 6.64 -19.34
C LEU A 324 13.76 7.39 -18.33
N PRO A 325 14.12 8.66 -18.00
CA PRO A 325 13.24 9.54 -17.26
C PRO A 325 11.87 9.65 -17.93
N ARG A 326 10.82 9.70 -17.11
CA ARG A 326 9.45 9.89 -17.62
C ARG A 326 9.22 11.35 -18.07
N PRO A 327 8.28 11.59 -19.00
CA PRO A 327 7.93 12.94 -19.43
C PRO A 327 7.52 13.85 -18.24
N PRO A 328 7.66 15.18 -18.36
CA PRO A 328 7.19 16.12 -17.35
C PRO A 328 5.71 15.89 -16.99
N GLY A 329 5.39 15.92 -15.70
CA GLY A 329 4.04 15.66 -15.18
C GLY A 329 3.69 14.19 -14.98
N ALA A 330 4.48 13.26 -15.53
CA ALA A 330 4.33 11.84 -15.23
C ALA A 330 4.99 11.45 -13.89
N PRO A 331 4.61 10.31 -13.30
CA PRO A 331 5.28 9.77 -12.10
C PRO A 331 6.79 9.63 -12.28
N VAL A 332 7.57 9.85 -11.23
CA VAL A 332 9.03 9.83 -11.31
C VAL A 332 9.57 8.51 -10.81
N TRP A 333 10.40 7.83 -11.60
CA TRP A 333 11.10 6.63 -11.17
C TRP A 333 11.98 6.93 -9.96
N PHE A 334 11.91 6.08 -8.94
CA PHE A 334 12.78 6.18 -7.77
C PHE A 334 13.46 4.86 -7.42
N ALA A 335 12.92 3.71 -7.87
CA ALA A 335 13.49 2.41 -7.59
C ALA A 335 13.18 1.40 -8.69
N VAL A 336 14.12 0.48 -8.91
CA VAL A 336 13.86 -0.83 -9.51
C VAL A 336 14.18 -1.88 -8.46
N PHE A 337 13.21 -2.73 -8.12
CA PHE A 337 13.44 -3.87 -7.22
C PHE A 337 13.78 -5.10 -8.06
N GLU A 338 15.04 -5.49 -8.05
CA GLU A 338 15.50 -6.74 -8.64
C GLU A 338 14.87 -7.91 -7.89
N ASN A 339 14.07 -8.72 -8.59
CA ASN A 339 13.42 -9.90 -8.03
C ASN A 339 14.33 -11.13 -8.11
N ARG A 340 14.99 -11.44 -7.01
CA ARG A 340 15.90 -12.58 -6.84
C ARG A 340 15.20 -13.89 -6.48
N LEU A 341 13.86 -13.95 -6.44
CA LEU A 341 13.13 -15.21 -6.29
C LEU A 341 13.53 -16.20 -7.38
N GLY A 342 13.93 -17.42 -7.00
CA GLY A 342 14.47 -18.41 -7.94
C GLY A 342 15.92 -18.18 -8.39
N ARG A 343 16.59 -17.15 -7.87
CA ARG A 343 17.97 -16.77 -8.24
C ARG A 343 18.93 -16.71 -7.06
N LEU A 344 18.45 -16.95 -5.84
CA LEU A 344 19.28 -17.08 -4.65
C LEU A 344 19.68 -18.55 -4.45
N PRO A 345 20.82 -18.86 -3.81
CA PRO A 345 21.18 -20.24 -3.46
C PRO A 345 20.05 -20.93 -2.67
N PRO A 346 19.80 -22.23 -2.88
CA PRO A 346 20.50 -23.15 -3.78
C PRO A 346 19.99 -23.14 -5.24
N TRP A 347 19.11 -22.22 -5.62
CA TRP A 347 18.39 -22.26 -6.89
C TRP A 347 19.04 -21.44 -8.01
N GLY A 348 19.73 -20.35 -7.64
CA GLY A 348 20.46 -19.50 -8.58
C GLY A 348 21.79 -20.11 -9.04
N PRO A 349 22.37 -19.60 -10.14
CA PRO A 349 23.74 -19.97 -10.51
C PRO A 349 24.68 -19.64 -9.34
N ASP A 350 25.58 -20.56 -8.99
CA ASP A 350 26.58 -20.35 -7.94
C ASP A 350 27.24 -18.98 -8.13
N ARG A 351 27.05 -18.07 -7.17
CA ARG A 351 27.83 -16.84 -7.15
C ARG A 351 29.30 -17.26 -7.00
N PRO A 352 30.24 -16.79 -7.86
CA PRO A 352 31.64 -16.92 -7.54
C PRO A 352 31.90 -16.30 -6.16
N ALA A 353 32.66 -16.99 -5.34
CA ALA A 353 32.91 -16.74 -3.91
C ALA A 353 33.68 -15.42 -3.61
N ALA A 354 33.35 -14.30 -4.26
CA ALA A 354 34.06 -13.03 -4.11
C ALA A 354 33.59 -12.17 -2.92
N VAL A 355 32.68 -12.67 -2.07
CA VAL A 355 32.23 -11.97 -0.84
C VAL A 355 32.49 -12.79 0.43
N ALA A 356 33.17 -13.94 0.33
CA ALA A 356 33.63 -14.72 1.50
C ALA A 356 34.93 -14.16 2.11
N GLY A 357 35.07 -12.83 2.12
CA GLY A 357 36.27 -12.12 2.55
C GLY A 357 36.22 -11.63 3.99
N HIS A 358 35.33 -12.11 4.84
CA HIS A 358 35.32 -11.80 6.28
C HIS A 358 34.93 -13.02 7.11
N ASP A 359 35.72 -14.09 7.00
CA ASP A 359 35.85 -15.08 8.06
C ASP A 359 37.30 -15.57 8.08
N ARG A 360 38.14 -14.90 8.87
CA ARG A 360 39.37 -15.54 9.37
C ARG A 360 38.94 -16.42 10.54
N PRO A 361 39.16 -17.75 10.50
CA PRO A 361 39.07 -18.53 11.73
C PRO A 361 40.14 -18.00 12.70
N ALA A 362 39.72 -17.81 13.96
CA ALA A 362 40.61 -17.43 15.05
C ALA A 362 41.79 -18.40 15.12
N ALA A 363 43.00 -17.87 15.27
CA ALA A 363 44.20 -18.67 15.46
C ALA A 363 44.05 -19.55 16.71
N PRO A 364 44.46 -20.83 16.67
CA PRO A 364 44.43 -21.66 17.86
C PRO A 364 45.41 -21.11 18.91
N LEU A 365 44.92 -21.05 20.16
CA LEU A 365 45.69 -20.64 21.33
C LEU A 365 46.95 -21.52 21.50
N PRO A 366 48.08 -20.95 21.94
CA PRO A 366 49.28 -21.74 22.21
C PRO A 366 49.05 -22.61 23.45
N THR A 367 49.02 -23.93 23.26
CA THR A 367 49.14 -24.89 24.36
C THR A 367 50.61 -24.91 24.80
N GLY A 368 50.92 -24.15 25.86
CA GLY A 368 52.18 -24.31 26.57
C GLY A 368 52.20 -25.65 27.31
N SER A 369 53.24 -26.45 27.09
CA SER A 369 53.63 -27.51 28.02
C SER A 369 54.55 -26.94 29.09
N PRO A 370 54.39 -27.33 30.38
CA PRO A 370 55.38 -27.04 31.40
C PRO A 370 56.58 -27.99 31.25
N ALA A 371 57.74 -27.48 31.66
CA ALA A 371 59.04 -28.13 31.60
C ALA A 371 59.12 -29.48 32.33
N SER A 372 59.97 -30.37 31.81
CA SER A 372 60.92 -31.20 32.57
C SER A 372 62.06 -31.62 31.64
#